data_AF-A0A7N8YK27-F1
#
_entry.id   AF-A0A7N8YK27-F1
#
_cell.length_a   1.000
_cell.length_b   1.000
_cell.length_c   1.000
_cell.angle_alpha   90.00
_cell.angle_beta   90.00
_cell.angle_gamma   90.00
#
_symmetry.space_group_name_H-M   'P 1'
#
loop_
_entity.id
_entity.type
_entity.pdbx_description
1 polymer ?
#
loop_
_entity_poly.entity_id
_entity_poly.type
_entity_poly.pdbx_seq_one_letter_code
_entity_poly.pdbx_strand_id
1 'polypeptide(L)'
;MKLFILTLFCVCRFVTADEDERLPNKCEVCKFLTVELQDALEKTGRSKEVLEVGEVLDTGKRRRKIKYNTSETRFTEAVDNICERILQYNVHAERPGSLRYAKGTSQTMTTLKDLVNKGVKVELGLPYELWDAPSIEVSDMKKQCETMLEQYEEVVEDWYFHHQDQRLENFLCENHVLETSEQECLKEVWKGDMGKKEVAKEAAGGRGNTHDAGEL
;
A
#
# COMPACT_ATOMS: atom_id res chain seq x y z
N MET A 1 -8.44 36.02 -46.28
CA MET A 1 -7.95 37.02 -45.30
C MET A 1 -9.04 37.17 -44.24
N LYS A 2 -8.93 36.87 -42.95
CA LYS A 2 -7.91 36.39 -41.99
C LYS A 2 -8.78 35.71 -40.89
N LEU A 3 -8.63 34.42 -40.58
CA LEU A 3 -7.77 33.85 -39.53
C LEU A 3 -7.55 34.77 -38.31
N PHE A 4 -7.68 34.23 -37.11
CA PHE A 4 -7.45 34.81 -35.76
C PHE A 4 -8.63 35.47 -35.05
N ILE A 5 -9.53 34.67 -34.44
CA ILE A 5 -9.97 34.85 -33.03
C ILE A 5 -10.24 33.46 -32.43
N LEU A 6 -9.19 32.63 -32.37
CA LEU A 6 -9.22 31.33 -31.71
C LEU A 6 -7.90 31.18 -30.95
N THR A 7 -7.65 32.06 -29.98
CA THR A 7 -6.55 31.98 -29.00
C THR A 7 -6.58 33.23 -28.10
N LEU A 8 -7.33 33.22 -26.99
CA LEU A 8 -6.96 33.82 -25.69
C LEU A 8 -8.12 33.64 -24.70
N PHE A 9 -7.81 33.45 -23.41
CA PHE A 9 -8.62 32.81 -22.36
C PHE A 9 -8.58 31.28 -22.46
N CYS A 10 -7.38 30.69 -22.45
CA CYS A 10 -6.50 30.64 -21.27
C CYS A 10 -7.22 29.97 -20.09
N VAL A 11 -7.27 28.64 -20.18
CA VAL A 11 -6.83 27.70 -19.14
C VAL A 11 -6.85 28.26 -17.70
N CYS A 12 -8.03 28.56 -17.18
CA CYS A 12 -8.29 28.39 -15.76
C CYS A 12 -9.05 27.07 -15.61
N ARG A 13 -8.34 25.94 -15.84
CA ARG A 13 -8.65 24.76 -15.04
C ARG A 13 -8.25 25.18 -13.64
N PHE A 14 -9.24 25.61 -12.86
CA PHE A 14 -9.11 25.67 -11.43
C PHE A 14 -8.67 24.27 -11.01
N VAL A 15 -7.37 24.10 -10.78
CA VAL A 15 -6.89 23.10 -9.84
C VAL A 15 -7.39 23.64 -8.51
N THR A 16 -8.61 23.29 -8.17
CA THR A 16 -9.00 23.27 -6.77
C THR A 16 -8.15 22.15 -6.19
N ALA A 17 -7.03 22.52 -5.58
CA ALA A 17 -6.47 21.71 -4.53
C ALA A 17 -7.49 21.80 -3.38
N ASP A 18 -8.57 21.02 -3.51
CA ASP A 18 -9.39 20.62 -2.38
C ASP A 18 -8.50 19.73 -1.53
N GLU A 19 -7.70 20.33 -0.66
CA GLU A 19 -7.28 19.68 0.58
C GLU A 19 -8.48 19.67 1.55
N ASP A 20 -9.58 19.07 1.10
CA ASP A 20 -10.76 18.80 1.91
C ASP A 20 -10.97 17.28 1.83
N GLU A 21 -10.58 16.61 2.91
CA GLU A 21 -10.87 15.22 3.26
C GLU A 21 -11.04 14.25 2.06
N ARG A 22 -9.96 14.05 1.30
CA ARG A 22 -9.98 13.09 0.19
C ARG A 22 -10.23 11.69 0.73
N LEU A 23 -11.35 11.10 0.36
CA LEU A 23 -11.67 9.71 0.63
C LEU A 23 -10.99 8.76 -0.40
N PRO A 24 -10.68 7.52 0.00
CA PRO A 24 -10.10 6.54 -0.89
C PRO A 24 -11.10 6.15 -1.98
N ASN A 25 -10.59 6.04 -3.21
CA ASN A 25 -11.39 5.60 -4.36
C ASN A 25 -11.52 4.07 -4.37
N LYS A 26 -12.55 3.55 -5.06
CA LYS A 26 -12.76 2.10 -5.26
C LYS A 26 -11.51 1.37 -5.79
N CYS A 27 -10.79 1.99 -6.73
CA CYS A 27 -9.55 1.44 -7.27
C CYS A 27 -8.49 1.27 -6.18
N GLU A 28 -8.31 2.29 -5.34
CA GLU A 28 -7.31 2.28 -4.27
C GLU A 28 -7.66 1.19 -3.25
N VAL A 29 -8.92 1.10 -2.83
CA VAL A 29 -9.41 0.05 -1.92
C VAL A 29 -9.14 -1.34 -2.51
N CYS A 30 -9.53 -1.59 -3.76
CA CYS A 30 -9.34 -2.90 -4.39
C CYS A 30 -7.84 -3.25 -4.53
N LYS A 31 -7.01 -2.28 -4.91
CA LYS A 31 -5.56 -2.45 -5.00
C LYS A 31 -4.97 -2.91 -3.66
N PHE A 32 -5.26 -2.19 -2.56
CA PHE A 32 -4.68 -2.54 -1.27
C PHE A 32 -5.28 -3.82 -0.67
N LEU A 33 -6.57 -4.08 -0.87
CA LEU A 33 -7.20 -5.35 -0.50
C LEU A 33 -6.48 -6.53 -1.16
N THR A 34 -6.29 -6.48 -2.48
CA THR A 34 -5.69 -7.59 -3.24
C THR A 34 -4.21 -7.75 -2.94
N VAL A 35 -3.46 -6.66 -2.79
CA VAL A 35 -2.04 -6.68 -2.39
C VAL A 35 -1.87 -7.32 -1.01
N GLU A 36 -2.67 -6.92 -0.02
CA GLU A 36 -2.56 -7.51 1.32
C GLU A 36 -2.97 -8.98 1.31
N LEU A 37 -4.07 -9.35 0.62
CA LEU A 37 -4.55 -10.73 0.59
C LEU A 37 -3.51 -11.66 -0.05
N GLN A 38 -2.90 -11.24 -1.15
CA GLN A 38 -1.82 -12.01 -1.78
C GLN A 38 -0.60 -12.14 -0.85
N ASP A 39 -0.16 -11.07 -0.19
CA ASP A 39 0.96 -11.12 0.76
C ASP A 39 0.65 -12.04 1.96
N ALA A 40 -0.58 -12.01 2.49
CA ALA A 40 -1.02 -12.90 3.56
C ALA A 40 -0.99 -14.37 3.13
N LEU A 41 -1.47 -14.68 1.93
CA LEU A 41 -1.46 -16.02 1.37
C LEU A 41 -0.04 -16.49 1.05
N GLU A 42 0.83 -15.66 0.50
CA GLU A 42 2.23 -16.02 0.22
C GLU A 42 3.00 -16.37 1.50
N LYS A 43 2.75 -15.62 2.59
CA LYS A 43 3.34 -15.90 3.91
C LYS A 43 2.91 -17.26 4.46
N THR A 44 1.62 -17.58 4.37
CA THR A 44 1.06 -18.84 4.89
C THR A 44 1.30 -20.05 3.97
N GLY A 45 1.55 -19.83 2.68
CA GLY A 45 1.74 -20.89 1.68
C GLY A 45 3.01 -21.73 1.89
N ARG A 46 3.97 -21.26 2.70
CA ARG A 46 5.19 -22.01 3.07
C ARG A 46 4.96 -23.01 4.20
N SER A 47 3.81 -22.94 4.87
CA SER A 47 3.48 -23.87 5.95
C SER A 47 3.32 -25.31 5.41
N LYS A 48 3.71 -26.29 6.22
CA LYS A 48 3.53 -27.73 5.93
C LYS A 48 2.49 -28.35 6.85
N GLU A 49 1.62 -27.52 7.40
CA GLU A 49 0.62 -27.93 8.36
C GLU A 49 -0.43 -28.85 7.72
N VAL A 50 -0.89 -29.81 8.52
CA VAL A 50 -1.89 -30.79 8.12
C VAL A 50 -3.02 -30.76 9.14
N LEU A 51 -4.20 -30.44 8.67
CA LEU A 51 -5.42 -30.40 9.46
C LEU A 51 -5.99 -31.81 9.56
N GLU A 52 -6.39 -32.20 10.77
CA GLU A 52 -7.05 -33.47 11.03
C GLU A 52 -8.55 -33.23 11.26
N VAL A 53 -9.37 -33.57 10.27
CA VAL A 53 -10.82 -33.31 10.29
C VAL A 53 -11.59 -34.61 10.57
N GLY A 54 -12.55 -34.55 11.50
CA GLY A 54 -13.49 -35.63 11.85
C GLY A 54 -13.61 -35.90 13.35
N GLU A 55 -14.77 -36.43 13.78
CA GLU A 55 -15.10 -36.71 15.18
C GLU A 55 -14.67 -38.12 15.63
N VAL A 56 -14.15 -38.24 16.86
CA VAL A 56 -13.87 -39.53 17.50
C VAL A 56 -14.94 -39.75 18.55
N LEU A 57 -16.10 -40.26 18.12
CA LEU A 57 -17.19 -40.48 19.07
C LEU A 57 -17.09 -41.82 19.80
N ASP A 58 -16.53 -42.89 19.22
CA ASP A 58 -16.39 -44.17 19.96
C ASP A 58 -15.43 -45.24 19.36
N THR A 59 -14.88 -45.07 18.13
CA THR A 59 -14.37 -46.21 17.32
C THR A 59 -12.93 -46.13 16.78
N GLY A 60 -12.11 -45.19 17.24
CA GLY A 60 -10.66 -45.35 17.14
C GLY A 60 -10.01 -45.37 15.74
N LYS A 61 -10.65 -44.87 14.66
CA LYS A 61 -9.97 -44.27 13.47
C LYS A 61 -10.95 -43.83 12.38
N ARG A 62 -10.96 -42.52 12.11
CA ARG A 62 -10.88 -41.92 10.76
C ARG A 62 -10.65 -40.40 10.89
N ARG A 63 -9.38 -40.00 10.98
CA ARG A 63 -8.97 -38.61 10.78
C ARG A 63 -8.63 -38.43 9.30
N ARG A 64 -9.41 -37.62 8.58
CA ARG A 64 -9.02 -37.20 7.24
C ARG A 64 -7.95 -36.12 7.39
N LYS A 65 -6.79 -36.36 6.77
CA LYS A 65 -5.67 -35.42 6.77
C LYS A 65 -5.78 -34.53 5.55
N ILE A 66 -6.05 -33.26 5.76
CA ILE A 66 -6.15 -32.23 4.71
C ILE A 66 -4.93 -31.33 4.85
N LYS A 67 -4.30 -30.95 3.73
CA LYS A 67 -3.20 -30.00 3.76
C LYS A 67 -3.76 -28.60 4.02
N TYR A 68 -3.17 -27.87 4.96
CA TYR A 68 -3.58 -26.50 5.27
C TYR A 68 -3.47 -25.57 4.05
N ASN A 69 -2.45 -25.74 3.21
CA ASN A 69 -2.26 -24.89 2.02
C ASN A 69 -3.43 -24.93 1.03
N THR A 70 -4.22 -26.00 1.00
CA THR A 70 -5.36 -26.17 0.08
C THR A 70 -6.68 -26.21 0.84
N SER A 71 -6.69 -25.92 2.13
CA SER A 71 -7.93 -25.95 2.92
C SER A 71 -8.67 -24.62 2.83
N GLU A 72 -9.98 -24.71 2.98
CA GLU A 72 -10.89 -23.58 3.20
C GLU A 72 -10.55 -22.82 4.48
N THR A 73 -10.10 -23.52 5.53
CA THR A 73 -9.65 -22.89 6.78
C THR A 73 -8.58 -21.83 6.56
N ARG A 74 -7.59 -22.10 5.70
CA ARG A 74 -6.54 -21.11 5.37
C ARG A 74 -7.12 -19.88 4.66
N PHE A 75 -8.12 -20.09 3.81
CA PHE A 75 -8.81 -19.01 3.11
C PHE A 75 -9.55 -18.11 4.10
N THR A 76 -10.40 -18.67 4.95
CA THR A 76 -11.15 -17.93 5.97
C THR A 76 -10.22 -17.13 6.89
N GLU A 77 -9.15 -17.76 7.40
CA GLU A 77 -8.17 -17.07 8.25
C GLU A 77 -7.48 -15.89 7.54
N ALA A 78 -7.23 -16.01 6.24
CA ALA A 78 -6.61 -14.96 5.45
C ALA A 78 -7.57 -13.79 5.19
N VAL A 79 -8.84 -14.10 4.87
CA VAL A 79 -9.91 -13.13 4.56
C VAL A 79 -10.32 -12.35 5.81
N ASP A 80 -10.53 -13.03 6.95
CA ASP A 80 -11.02 -12.42 8.20
C ASP A 80 -10.13 -11.28 8.71
N ASN A 81 -8.82 -11.38 8.51
CA ASN A 81 -7.84 -10.47 9.11
C ASN A 81 -7.32 -9.42 8.14
N ILE A 82 -7.81 -9.38 6.90
CA ILE A 82 -7.12 -8.63 5.85
C ILE A 82 -7.36 -7.13 5.93
N CYS A 83 -8.59 -6.72 6.18
CA CYS A 83 -8.93 -5.30 6.27
C CYS A 83 -8.36 -4.66 7.55
N GLU A 84 -8.10 -5.42 8.61
CA GLU A 84 -7.37 -4.91 9.78
C GLU A 84 -5.94 -4.49 9.44
N ARG A 85 -5.30 -5.13 8.44
CA ARG A 85 -3.95 -4.74 8.01
C ARG A 85 -3.90 -3.40 7.31
N ILE A 86 -5.04 -2.90 6.81
CA ILE A 86 -5.13 -1.58 6.20
C ILE A 86 -4.80 -0.48 7.22
N LEU A 87 -5.09 -0.68 8.50
CA LEU A 87 -4.76 0.29 9.56
C LEU A 87 -3.25 0.50 9.74
N GLN A 88 -2.41 -0.37 9.18
CA GLN A 88 -0.94 -0.22 9.21
C GLN A 88 -0.43 0.79 8.16
N TYR A 89 -1.30 1.23 7.24
CA TYR A 89 -0.97 2.22 6.24
C TYR A 89 -1.12 3.64 6.80
N ASN A 90 -0.21 4.50 6.39
CA ASN A 90 -0.27 5.93 6.65
C ASN A 90 -0.40 6.70 5.34
N VAL A 91 -0.93 7.92 5.44
CA VAL A 91 -1.03 8.84 4.31
C VAL A 91 0.29 9.61 4.17
N HIS A 92 0.92 9.42 3.03
CA HIS A 92 2.11 10.13 2.57
C HIS A 92 1.68 11.23 1.61
N ALA A 93 1.43 12.44 2.14
CA ALA A 93 1.03 13.61 1.35
C ALA A 93 2.06 13.96 0.25
N GLU A 94 3.31 13.52 0.41
CA GLU A 94 4.38 13.72 -0.56
C GLU A 94 4.25 12.86 -1.84
N ARG A 95 3.37 11.84 -1.86
CA ARG A 95 3.25 10.90 -2.98
C ARG A 95 1.93 11.11 -3.73
N PRO A 96 1.93 10.99 -5.07
CA PRO A 96 0.73 11.17 -5.88
C PRO A 96 -0.13 9.91 -5.89
N GLY A 97 -1.44 10.11 -6.10
CA GLY A 97 -2.39 9.03 -6.40
C GLY A 97 -2.53 8.02 -5.26
N SER A 98 -2.57 6.74 -5.62
CA SER A 98 -2.71 5.62 -4.67
C SER A 98 -1.41 5.33 -3.91
N LEU A 99 -0.27 5.80 -4.42
CA LEU A 99 1.04 5.57 -3.83
C LEU A 99 1.23 6.32 -2.49
N ARG A 100 0.29 7.23 -2.16
CA ARG A 100 0.21 7.90 -0.85
C ARG A 100 0.06 6.91 0.30
N TYR A 101 -0.60 5.77 0.10
CA TYR A 101 -0.78 4.82 1.17
C TYR A 101 0.46 3.94 1.24
N ALA A 102 1.24 4.10 2.30
CA ALA A 102 2.37 3.23 2.55
C ALA A 102 2.54 2.95 4.04
N LYS A 103 3.12 1.78 4.34
CA LYS A 103 3.45 1.39 5.71
C LYS A 103 4.67 2.18 6.18
N GLY A 104 4.62 2.67 7.41
CA GLY A 104 5.69 3.48 8.02
C GLY A 104 5.36 4.97 8.12
N THR A 105 6.25 5.75 8.71
CA THR A 105 6.03 7.19 8.97
C THR A 105 6.24 8.01 7.70
N SER A 106 5.35 8.98 7.43
CA SER A 106 5.48 9.91 6.31
C SER A 106 6.55 10.97 6.56
N GLN A 107 7.13 11.50 5.48
CA GLN A 107 8.15 12.56 5.59
C GLN A 107 7.60 13.80 6.31
N THR A 108 6.34 14.14 6.03
CA THR A 108 5.61 15.23 6.69
C THR A 108 5.50 14.97 8.19
N MET A 109 5.07 13.77 8.60
CA MET A 109 4.92 13.44 10.02
C MET A 109 6.26 13.39 10.76
N THR A 110 7.32 12.87 10.12
CA THR A 110 8.68 12.94 10.68
C THR A 110 9.12 14.38 10.91
N THR A 111 8.87 15.27 9.94
CA THR A 111 9.23 16.69 10.05
C THR A 111 8.46 17.38 11.18
N LEU A 112 7.16 17.08 11.33
CA LEU A 112 6.34 17.60 12.43
C LEU A 112 6.85 17.13 13.80
N LYS A 113 7.16 15.84 13.95
CA LYS A 113 7.75 15.30 15.19
C LYS A 113 9.12 15.93 15.50
N ASP A 114 9.95 16.16 14.49
CA ASP A 114 11.26 16.81 14.65
C ASP A 114 11.14 18.27 15.11
N LEU A 115 10.13 19.00 14.62
CA LEU A 115 9.85 20.36 15.08
C LEU A 115 9.44 20.39 16.56
N VAL A 116 8.57 19.48 16.97
CA VAL A 116 8.18 19.31 18.38
C VAL A 116 9.39 18.95 19.25
N ASN A 117 10.24 18.03 18.79
CA ASN A 117 11.47 17.65 19.48
C ASN A 117 12.46 18.82 19.65
N LYS A 118 12.44 19.79 18.71
CA LYS A 118 13.23 21.02 18.78
C LYS A 118 12.60 22.11 19.67
N GLY A 119 11.45 21.83 20.30
CA GLY A 119 10.75 22.75 21.19
C GLY A 119 9.82 23.72 20.46
N VAL A 120 9.53 23.51 19.18
CA VAL A 120 8.51 24.28 18.45
C VAL A 120 7.13 23.75 18.85
N LYS A 121 6.24 24.66 19.27
CA LYS A 121 4.86 24.30 19.58
C LYS A 121 4.09 24.05 18.28
N VAL A 122 3.82 22.79 17.97
CA VAL A 122 2.95 22.37 16.87
C VAL A 122 1.61 21.96 17.47
N GLU A 123 0.54 22.67 17.12
CA GLU A 123 -0.81 22.36 17.58
C GLU A 123 -1.59 21.70 16.45
N LEU A 124 -1.70 20.37 16.47
CA LEU A 124 -2.55 19.61 15.54
C LEU A 124 -3.98 19.42 16.06
N GLY A 125 -4.33 20.07 17.18
CA GLY A 125 -5.62 19.87 17.84
C GLY A 125 -5.81 18.47 18.48
N LEU A 126 -4.74 17.67 18.54
CA LEU A 126 -4.74 16.30 19.06
C LEU A 126 -3.57 16.08 20.04
N PRO A 127 -3.76 15.29 21.12
CA PRO A 127 -2.68 14.83 21.99
C PRO A 127 -1.58 14.11 21.21
N TYR A 128 -0.31 14.29 21.61
CA TYR A 128 0.85 13.68 20.95
C TYR A 128 0.77 12.15 20.83
N GLU A 129 0.15 11.49 21.82
CA GLU A 129 -0.05 10.04 21.85
C GLU A 129 -0.95 9.54 20.69
N LEU A 130 -1.80 10.41 20.14
CA LEU A 130 -2.72 10.09 19.04
C LEU A 130 -2.16 10.46 17.67
N TRP A 131 -0.91 10.91 17.56
CA TRP A 131 -0.30 11.27 16.27
C TRP A 131 0.03 10.06 15.40
N ASP A 132 0.13 8.87 16.01
CA ASP A 132 0.34 7.60 15.32
C ASP A 132 -0.98 6.83 15.09
N ALA A 133 -2.12 7.44 15.43
CA ALA A 133 -3.43 6.86 15.14
C ALA A 133 -3.71 6.89 13.62
N PRO A 134 -4.47 5.90 13.09
CA PRO A 134 -4.84 5.90 11.68
C PRO A 134 -5.68 7.14 11.35
N SER A 135 -5.39 7.73 10.19
CA SER A 135 -6.17 8.85 9.66
C SER A 135 -7.61 8.44 9.33
N ILE A 136 -8.49 9.44 9.18
CA ILE A 136 -9.87 9.23 8.72
C ILE A 136 -9.89 8.55 7.35
N GLU A 137 -9.02 8.96 6.44
CA GLU A 137 -8.88 8.38 5.11
C GLU A 137 -8.54 6.87 5.17
N VAL A 138 -7.61 6.47 6.05
CA VAL A 138 -7.25 5.05 6.24
C VAL A 138 -8.35 4.26 6.94
N SER A 139 -9.03 4.89 7.90
CA SER A 139 -10.16 4.27 8.60
C SER A 139 -11.34 4.03 7.65
N ASP A 140 -11.60 4.97 6.74
CA ASP A 140 -12.57 4.81 5.68
C ASP A 140 -12.13 3.73 4.67
N MET A 141 -10.84 3.68 4.32
CA MET A 141 -10.28 2.62 3.46
C MET A 141 -10.52 1.22 4.04
N LYS A 142 -10.36 1.05 5.37
CA LYS A 142 -10.68 -0.20 6.07
C LYS A 142 -12.16 -0.55 5.92
N LYS A 143 -13.06 0.40 6.17
CA LYS A 143 -14.50 0.18 6.07
C LYS A 143 -14.91 -0.20 4.63
N GLN A 144 -14.36 0.49 3.64
CA GLN A 144 -14.60 0.16 2.24
C GLN A 144 -14.03 -1.22 1.86
N CYS A 145 -12.89 -1.62 2.43
CA CYS A 145 -12.33 -2.96 2.27
C CYS A 145 -13.28 -4.03 2.79
N GLU A 146 -13.83 -3.86 4.00
CA GLU A 146 -14.80 -4.80 4.58
C GLU A 146 -16.02 -4.94 3.68
N THR A 147 -16.60 -3.81 3.26
CA THR A 147 -17.75 -3.81 2.34
C THR A 147 -17.45 -4.48 1.01
N MET A 148 -16.26 -4.24 0.44
CA MET A 148 -15.85 -4.85 -0.82
C MET A 148 -15.63 -6.35 -0.67
N LEU A 149 -15.01 -6.78 0.42
CA LEU A 149 -14.76 -8.19 0.69
C LEU A 149 -16.07 -8.96 0.89
N GLU A 150 -17.02 -8.38 1.64
CA GLU A 150 -18.37 -8.92 1.79
C GLU A 150 -19.09 -9.07 0.44
N GLN A 151 -18.96 -8.09 -0.46
CA GLN A 151 -19.63 -8.12 -1.77
C GLN A 151 -19.03 -9.11 -2.76
N TYR A 152 -17.72 -9.34 -2.69
CA TYR A 152 -16.98 -10.11 -3.67
C TYR A 152 -16.35 -11.38 -3.10
N GLU A 153 -16.78 -11.84 -1.91
CA GLU A 153 -16.24 -13.02 -1.23
C GLU A 153 -16.25 -14.26 -2.14
N GLU A 154 -17.38 -14.55 -2.81
CA GLU A 154 -17.51 -15.68 -3.73
C GLU A 154 -16.51 -15.62 -4.89
N VAL A 155 -16.21 -14.42 -5.41
CA VAL A 155 -15.25 -14.21 -6.50
C VAL A 155 -13.82 -14.45 -6.01
N VAL A 156 -13.52 -13.99 -4.80
CA VAL A 156 -12.21 -14.17 -4.16
C VAL A 156 -12.00 -15.65 -3.79
N GLU A 157 -13.06 -16.34 -3.37
CA GLU A 157 -13.07 -17.78 -3.11
C GLU A 157 -12.81 -18.58 -4.38
N ASP A 158 -13.53 -18.28 -5.48
CA ASP A 158 -13.33 -18.92 -6.77
C ASP A 158 -11.89 -18.72 -7.28
N TRP A 159 -11.35 -17.50 -7.13
CA TRP A 159 -9.95 -17.24 -7.43
C TRP A 159 -9.00 -18.12 -6.60
N TYR A 160 -9.26 -18.23 -5.29
CA TYR A 160 -8.42 -18.99 -4.38
C TYR A 160 -8.42 -20.49 -4.71
N PHE A 161 -9.54 -21.09 -5.12
CA PHE A 161 -9.59 -22.53 -5.41
C PHE A 161 -9.25 -22.89 -6.85
N HIS A 162 -9.51 -21.99 -7.81
CA HIS A 162 -9.44 -22.34 -9.24
C HIS A 162 -8.47 -21.48 -10.07
N HIS A 163 -8.07 -20.28 -9.60
CA HIS A 163 -7.35 -19.30 -10.42
C HIS A 163 -6.10 -18.68 -9.75
N GLN A 164 -5.45 -19.40 -8.83
CA GLN A 164 -4.20 -18.95 -8.18
C GLN A 164 -3.02 -18.73 -9.15
N ASP A 165 -3.12 -19.18 -10.41
CA ASP A 165 -2.16 -18.90 -11.47
C ASP A 165 -2.20 -17.43 -11.94
N GLN A 166 -3.29 -16.72 -11.68
CA GLN A 166 -3.48 -15.31 -12.03
C GLN A 166 -3.28 -14.41 -10.81
N ARG A 167 -2.80 -13.17 -11.02
CA ARG A 167 -2.74 -12.18 -9.94
C ARG A 167 -4.16 -11.79 -9.52
N LEU A 168 -4.43 -11.82 -8.22
CA LEU A 168 -5.74 -11.45 -7.67
C LEU A 168 -6.13 -10.02 -8.03
N GLU A 169 -5.17 -9.11 -8.08
CA GLU A 169 -5.37 -7.72 -8.54
C GLU A 169 -6.05 -7.68 -9.93
N ASN A 170 -5.55 -8.47 -10.89
CA ASN A 170 -6.14 -8.50 -12.23
C ASN A 170 -7.46 -9.27 -12.24
N PHE A 171 -7.54 -10.38 -11.50
CA PHE A 171 -8.74 -11.21 -11.47
C PHE A 171 -9.92 -10.45 -10.86
N LEU A 172 -9.75 -9.89 -9.66
CA LEU A 172 -10.80 -9.20 -8.93
C LEU A 172 -10.98 -7.75 -9.41
N CYS A 173 -9.90 -6.94 -9.36
CA CYS A 173 -10.05 -5.50 -9.56
C CYS A 173 -10.35 -5.14 -11.02
N GLU A 174 -9.62 -5.71 -11.98
CA GLU A 174 -9.83 -5.36 -13.39
C GLU A 174 -11.12 -5.95 -13.98
N ASN A 175 -11.52 -7.17 -13.57
CA ASN A 175 -12.65 -7.86 -14.21
C ASN A 175 -13.99 -7.72 -13.47
N HIS A 176 -13.98 -7.54 -12.13
CA HIS A 176 -15.22 -7.58 -11.33
C HIS A 176 -15.54 -6.27 -10.60
N VAL A 177 -14.53 -5.49 -10.19
CA VAL A 177 -14.75 -4.30 -9.35
C VAL A 177 -14.68 -2.99 -10.13
N LEU A 178 -13.69 -2.83 -11.03
CA LEU A 178 -13.38 -1.54 -11.64
C LEU A 178 -13.84 -1.44 -13.09
N GLU A 179 -14.35 -0.27 -13.45
CA GLU A 179 -14.54 0.10 -14.85
C GLU A 179 -13.21 0.41 -15.53
N THR A 180 -13.14 0.29 -16.86
CA THR A 180 -11.92 0.57 -17.64
C THR A 180 -11.33 1.97 -17.43
N SER A 181 -12.16 2.96 -17.08
CA SER A 181 -11.74 4.33 -16.74
C SER A 181 -11.17 4.49 -15.33
N GLU A 182 -11.40 3.53 -14.44
CA GLU A 182 -11.02 3.62 -13.03
C GLU A 182 -9.73 2.85 -12.70
N GLN A 183 -9.13 2.16 -13.68
CA GLN A 183 -7.96 1.29 -13.48
C GLN A 183 -6.61 2.03 -13.45
N GLU A 184 -6.61 3.37 -13.39
CA GLU A 184 -5.37 4.16 -13.39
C GLU A 184 -4.47 3.82 -12.19
N CYS A 185 -5.07 3.60 -11.01
CA CYS A 185 -4.33 3.35 -9.78
C CYS A 185 -3.50 2.06 -9.81
N LEU A 186 -3.90 1.06 -10.59
CA LEU A 186 -3.21 -0.24 -10.69
C LEU A 186 -1.88 -0.14 -11.44
N LYS A 187 -1.73 0.86 -12.32
CA LYS A 187 -0.55 1.04 -13.19
C LYS A 187 0.53 1.91 -12.55
N GLU A 188 0.23 2.52 -11.40
CA GLU A 188 1.13 3.41 -10.70
C GLU A 188 2.32 2.65 -10.10
N VAL A 189 3.54 3.06 -10.47
CA VAL A 189 4.78 2.52 -9.90
C VAL A 189 5.56 3.66 -9.26
N TRP A 190 5.81 3.55 -7.96
CA TRP A 190 6.66 4.50 -7.25
C TRP A 190 8.13 4.32 -7.66
N LYS A 191 8.62 5.20 -8.52
CA LYS A 191 10.06 5.37 -8.75
C LYS A 191 10.56 6.26 -7.61
N GLY A 192 11.27 5.66 -6.65
CA GLY A 192 11.63 6.27 -5.36
C GLY A 192 12.15 7.71 -5.37
N ASP A 193 12.24 8.25 -4.16
CA ASP A 193 12.53 9.64 -3.80
C ASP A 193 13.63 10.33 -4.63
N MET A 194 13.25 11.35 -5.41
CA MET A 194 14.16 12.33 -6.04
C MET A 194 14.67 13.32 -4.99
N GLY A 195 15.32 12.80 -3.94
CA GLY A 195 15.62 13.58 -2.73
C GLY A 195 16.96 13.29 -2.05
N LYS A 196 17.85 12.46 -2.61
CA LYS A 196 19.24 12.28 -2.11
C LYS A 196 20.26 12.07 -3.25
N LYS A 197 20.52 13.15 -3.98
CA LYS A 197 21.68 13.39 -4.86
C LYS A 197 21.88 14.91 -4.82
N GLU A 198 22.97 15.55 -4.40
CA GLU A 198 24.37 15.23 -4.15
C GLU A 198 24.90 16.26 -3.14
N VAL A 199 25.41 15.85 -1.97
CA VAL A 199 26.43 16.61 -1.23
C VAL A 199 27.40 15.60 -0.63
N ALA A 200 28.17 14.95 -1.51
CA ALA A 200 29.33 14.15 -1.12
C ALA A 200 30.32 14.09 -2.28
N LYS A 201 30.68 15.24 -2.85
CA LYS A 201 31.81 15.37 -3.79
C LYS A 201 32.49 16.74 -3.73
N GLU A 202 32.82 17.22 -2.53
CA GLU A 202 33.91 18.21 -2.35
C GLU A 202 34.69 17.92 -1.06
N ALA A 203 35.37 16.77 -1.02
CA ALA A 203 36.46 16.51 -0.06
C ALA A 203 37.38 15.40 -0.59
N ALA A 204 37.85 15.52 -1.83
CA ALA A 204 38.92 14.67 -2.36
C ALA A 204 39.69 15.41 -3.47
N GLY A 205 40.11 16.64 -3.18
CA GLY A 205 41.09 17.38 -3.98
C GLY A 205 42.42 17.40 -3.25
N GLY A 206 43.28 16.42 -3.52
CA GLY A 206 44.62 16.36 -2.94
C GLY A 206 45.39 15.12 -3.34
N ARG A 207 45.81 15.03 -4.60
CA ARG A 207 46.85 14.06 -5.00
C ARG A 207 47.94 14.75 -5.81
N GLY A 208 49.13 14.72 -5.21
CA GLY A 208 50.38 14.46 -5.91
C GLY A 208 51.14 15.68 -6.39
N ASN A 209 52.28 15.96 -5.75
CA ASN A 209 53.47 16.30 -6.52
C ASN A 209 54.54 15.25 -6.22
N THR A 210 55.13 14.72 -7.27
CA THR A 210 56.09 13.62 -7.31
C THR A 210 57.52 14.09 -7.06
N HIS A 211 58.26 13.25 -6.31
CA HIS A 211 59.67 12.85 -6.47
C HIS A 211 60.70 13.87 -6.99
N ASP A 212 61.82 14.06 -6.26
CA ASP A 212 63.10 13.47 -6.69
C ASP A 212 64.15 13.38 -5.58
N ALA A 213 65.10 12.49 -5.79
CA ALA A 213 66.15 12.02 -4.89
C ALA A 213 67.38 12.93 -4.77
N GLY A 214 68.24 12.63 -3.78
CA GLY A 214 69.69 12.72 -3.98
C GLY A 214 70.50 13.59 -3.01
N GLU A 215 71.27 12.90 -2.17
CA GLU A 215 72.67 13.18 -1.79
C GLU A 215 73.04 14.29 -0.77
N LEU A 216 73.90 13.83 0.16
CA LEU A 216 74.78 14.48 1.13
C LEU A 216 74.19 14.93 2.48
#